data_AF-A0AA45C7B4-F1
#
_entry.id   AF-A0AA45C7B4-F1
#
_cell.length_a   1.000
_cell.length_b   1.000
_cell.length_c   1.000
_cell.angle_alpha   90.00
_cell.angle_beta   90.00
_cell.angle_gamma   90.00
#
_symmetry.space_group_name_H-M   'P 1'
#
loop_
_entity.id
_entity.type
_entity.pdbx_description
1 polymer ?
#
loop_
_entity_poly.entity_id
_entity_poly.type
_entity_poly.pdbx_seq_one_letter_code
_entity_poly.pdbx_strand_id
1 'polypeptide(L)'
;MFGTLIIKKTPVRAFILALQKWKIPQSIIIPLAITIRYFPALKEERNHIKDAFKLRGIKGFKKFESYLVPIMISATNTSEELSAAAVTRGIENPIKKTSLIDLNFHYIDFFSLLIGIIFLFVSIILRIENVI
;
A
#
# COMPACT_ATOMS: atom_id res chain seq x y z
N MET A 1 6.85 8.71 16.65
CA MET A 1 5.85 9.75 16.29
C MET A 1 5.83 10.11 14.81
N PHE A 2 6.98 10.25 14.13
CA PHE A 2 7.01 10.62 12.70
C PHE A 2 6.31 9.60 11.77
N GLY A 3 6.52 8.29 12.00
CA GLY A 3 5.90 7.24 11.18
C GLY A 3 4.38 7.22 11.22
N THR A 4 3.77 7.52 12.38
CA THR A 4 2.30 7.60 12.50
C THR A 4 1.75 8.85 11.82
N LEU A 5 2.53 9.94 11.76
CA LEU A 5 2.16 11.15 11.04
C LEU A 5 2.12 10.91 9.52
N ILE A 6 3.11 10.19 8.98
CA ILE A 6 3.21 9.83 7.56
C ILE A 6 2.01 8.97 7.15
N ILE A 7 1.67 7.94 7.94
CA ILE A 7 0.52 7.07 7.66
C ILE A 7 -0.81 7.84 7.69
N LYS A 8 -0.94 8.84 8.57
CA LYS A 8 -2.18 9.60 8.73
C LYS A 8 -2.34 10.72 7.69
N LYS A 9 -1.26 11.32 7.23
CA LYS A 9 -1.28 12.50 6.33
C LYS A 9 -1.09 12.16 4.86
N THR A 10 -0.51 11.00 4.53
CA THR A 10 -0.19 10.66 3.14
C THR A 10 -1.28 9.79 2.53
N PRO A 11 -2.01 10.24 1.50
CA PRO A 11 -2.97 9.37 0.82
C PRO A 11 -2.23 8.26 0.08
N VAL A 12 -2.81 7.05 0.10
CA VAL A 12 -2.26 5.85 -0.58
C VAL A 12 -1.89 6.12 -2.04
N ARG A 13 -2.68 6.96 -2.72
CA ARG A 13 -2.43 7.35 -4.11
C ARG A 13 -1.14 8.14 -4.30
N ALA A 14 -0.81 9.06 -3.38
CA ALA A 14 0.44 9.82 -3.42
C ALA A 14 1.65 8.93 -3.14
N PHE A 15 1.50 7.94 -2.26
CA PHE A 15 2.54 6.95 -1.99
C PHE A 15 2.87 6.11 -3.23
N ILE A 16 1.84 5.58 -3.93
CA ILE A 16 2.03 4.82 -5.18
C ILE A 16 2.70 5.69 -6.25
N LEU A 17 2.31 6.95 -6.37
CA LEU A 17 2.91 7.86 -7.35
C LEU A 17 4.37 8.21 -7.01
N ALA A 18 4.69 8.37 -5.72
CA ALA A 18 6.08 8.55 -5.27
C ALA A 18 6.96 7.35 -5.67
N LEU A 19 6.45 6.12 -5.52
CA LEU A 19 7.13 4.90 -5.97
C LEU A 19 7.33 4.87 -7.49
N GLN A 20 6.36 5.39 -8.28
CA GLN A 20 6.52 5.54 -9.73
C GLN A 20 7.62 6.55 -10.09
N LYS A 21 7.70 7.68 -9.38
CA LYS A 21 8.76 8.68 -9.58
C LYS A 21 10.16 8.18 -9.19
N TRP A 22 10.24 7.26 -8.22
CA TRP A 22 11.47 6.55 -7.86
C TRP A 22 11.90 5.47 -8.87
N LYS A 23 11.28 5.41 -10.05
CA LYS A 23 11.61 4.49 -11.15
C LYS A 23 11.57 3.01 -10.77
N ILE A 24 10.69 2.64 -9.83
CA ILE A 24 10.42 1.23 -9.54
C ILE A 24 9.66 0.62 -10.73
N PRO A 25 9.95 -0.65 -11.11
CA PRO A 25 9.26 -1.29 -12.23
C PRO A 25 7.75 -1.38 -11.98
N GLN A 26 6.97 -1.09 -13.03
CA GLN A 26 5.50 -1.10 -12.98
C GLN A 26 4.91 -2.47 -12.60
N SER A 27 5.64 -3.55 -12.89
CA SER A 27 5.29 -4.93 -12.50
C SER A 27 5.14 -5.11 -10.99
N ILE A 28 5.80 -4.27 -10.18
CA ILE A 28 5.69 -4.29 -8.70
C ILE A 28 4.64 -3.28 -8.23
N ILE A 29 4.63 -2.10 -8.85
CA ILE A 29 3.76 -0.99 -8.44
C ILE A 29 2.28 -1.34 -8.63
N ILE A 30 1.92 -2.01 -9.73
CA ILE A 30 0.51 -2.29 -10.03
C ILE A 30 -0.09 -3.29 -9.03
N PRO A 31 0.51 -4.47 -8.78
CA PRO A 31 0.03 -5.38 -7.73
C PRO A 31 0.00 -4.70 -6.37
N LEU A 32 1.03 -3.94 -6.00
CA LEU A 32 1.08 -3.24 -4.72
C LEU A 32 -0.09 -2.24 -4.57
N ALA A 33 -0.37 -1.46 -5.61
CA ALA A 33 -1.48 -0.52 -5.64
C ALA A 33 -2.84 -1.21 -5.46
N ILE A 34 -3.02 -2.34 -6.14
CA ILE A 34 -4.22 -3.16 -6.04
C ILE A 34 -4.35 -3.72 -4.61
N THR A 35 -3.29 -4.29 -4.05
CA THR A 35 -3.29 -4.86 -2.69
C THR A 35 -3.65 -3.82 -1.65
N ILE A 36 -3.04 -2.62 -1.67
CA ILE A 36 -3.33 -1.60 -0.66
C ILE A 36 -4.80 -1.14 -0.75
N ARG A 37 -5.37 -1.06 -1.95
CA ARG A 37 -6.77 -0.68 -2.15
C ARG A 37 -7.76 -1.80 -1.83
N TYR A 38 -7.37 -3.06 -2.06
CA TYR A 38 -8.21 -4.24 -1.83
C TYR A 38 -8.17 -4.72 -0.37
N PHE A 39 -7.09 -4.49 0.35
CA PHE A 39 -6.93 -4.91 1.75
C PHE A 39 -8.07 -4.46 2.68
N PRO A 40 -8.61 -3.23 2.58
CA PRO A 40 -9.79 -2.83 3.34
C PRO A 40 -11.03 -3.68 3.03
N ALA A 41 -11.32 -3.93 1.75
CA ALA A 41 -12.45 -4.75 1.33
C ALA A 41 -12.29 -6.21 1.78
N LEU A 42 -11.08 -6.77 1.66
CA LEU A 42 -10.77 -8.12 2.12
C LEU A 42 -10.93 -8.26 3.65
N LYS A 43 -10.65 -7.20 4.41
CA LYS A 43 -10.88 -7.19 5.87
C LYS A 43 -12.38 -7.22 6.20
N GLU A 44 -13.19 -6.46 5.47
CA GLU A 44 -14.65 -6.47 5.63
C GLU A 44 -15.23 -7.83 5.27
N GLU A 45 -14.80 -8.41 4.14
CA GLU A 45 -15.20 -9.73 3.71
C GLU A 45 -14.87 -10.82 4.76
N ARG A 46 -13.65 -10.79 5.31
CA ARG A 46 -13.25 -11.69 6.41
C ARG A 46 -14.17 -11.56 7.63
N ASN A 47 -14.57 -10.34 7.98
CA ASN A 47 -15.49 -10.11 9.09
C ASN A 47 -16.89 -10.67 8.79
N HIS A 48 -17.43 -10.41 7.59
CA HIS A 48 -18.71 -10.97 7.16
C HIS A 48 -18.74 -12.49 7.18
N ILE A 49 -17.68 -13.12 6.66
CA ILE A 49 -17.54 -14.58 6.67
C ILE A 49 -17.44 -15.08 8.12
N LYS A 50 -16.63 -14.42 8.97
CA LYS A 50 -16.50 -14.77 10.39
C LYS A 50 -17.84 -14.69 11.13
N ASP A 51 -18.64 -13.67 10.86
CA ASP A 51 -19.96 -13.48 11.47
C ASP A 51 -20.95 -14.54 11.01
N ALA A 52 -20.96 -14.88 9.71
CA ALA A 52 -21.77 -15.98 9.17
C ALA A 52 -21.41 -17.33 9.82
N PHE A 53 -20.12 -17.62 10.01
CA PHE A 53 -19.67 -18.84 10.70
C PHE A 53 -19.98 -18.84 12.20
N LYS A 54 -20.04 -17.67 12.84
CA LYS A 54 -20.46 -17.54 14.25
C LYS A 54 -21.93 -17.94 14.43
N LEU A 55 -22.79 -17.61 13.47
CA LEU A 55 -24.21 -17.99 13.47
C LEU A 55 -24.42 -19.51 13.27
N ARG A 56 -23.52 -20.16 12.53
CA ARG A 56 -23.62 -21.59 12.19
C ARG A 56 -23.08 -22.54 13.27
N GLY A 57 -22.49 -22.04 14.36
CA GLY A 57 -22.11 -22.84 15.53
C GLY A 57 -20.95 -23.84 15.32
N ILE A 58 -20.17 -23.73 14.25
CA ILE A 58 -19.12 -24.70 13.90
C ILE A 58 -17.91 -24.56 14.84
N LYS A 59 -17.55 -25.63 15.55
CA LYS A 59 -16.43 -25.70 16.50
C LYS A 59 -15.29 -26.58 15.95
N GLY A 60 -14.05 -26.28 16.37
CA GLY A 60 -12.85 -27.09 16.07
C GLY A 60 -12.18 -26.80 14.72
N PHE A 61 -11.31 -27.71 14.27
CA PHE A 61 -10.48 -27.56 13.06
C PHE A 61 -11.30 -27.42 11.77
N LYS A 62 -12.50 -28.03 11.70
CA LYS A 62 -13.43 -27.86 10.56
C LYS A 62 -13.86 -26.42 10.34
N LYS A 63 -13.81 -25.56 11.37
CA LYS A 63 -14.08 -24.12 11.24
C LYS A 63 -13.03 -23.42 10.39
N PHE A 64 -11.76 -23.81 10.53
CA PHE A 64 -10.67 -23.19 9.79
C PHE A 64 -10.77 -23.52 8.31
N GLU A 65 -10.96 -24.80 7.98
CA GLU A 65 -11.16 -25.27 6.60
C GLU A 65 -12.40 -24.62 5.96
N SER A 66 -13.53 -24.62 6.69
CA SER A 66 -14.76 -24.01 6.19
C SER A 66 -14.65 -22.49 6.01
N TYR A 67 -13.81 -21.81 6.78
CA TYR A 67 -13.58 -20.37 6.67
C TYR A 67 -12.58 -20.02 5.55
N LEU A 68 -11.56 -20.86 5.36
CA LEU A 68 -10.46 -20.60 4.44
C LEU A 68 -10.86 -20.88 2.98
N VAL A 69 -11.67 -21.93 2.75
CA VAL A 69 -12.14 -22.29 1.41
C VAL A 69 -12.92 -21.14 0.72
N PRO A 70 -13.94 -20.51 1.34
CA PRO A 70 -14.65 -19.38 0.74
C PRO A 70 -13.76 -18.17 0.45
N ILE A 71 -12.82 -17.87 1.36
CA ILE A 71 -11.89 -16.75 1.18
C ILE A 71 -10.96 -17.01 0.00
N MET A 72 -10.47 -18.23 -0.15
CA MET A 72 -9.62 -18.59 -1.29
C MET A 72 -10.40 -18.50 -2.60
N ILE A 73 -11.62 -19.03 -2.66
CA ILE A 73 -12.47 -18.96 -3.85
C ILE A 73 -12.74 -17.50 -4.23
N SER A 74 -13.13 -16.66 -3.27
CA SER A 74 -13.39 -15.24 -3.52
C SER A 74 -12.14 -14.47 -3.96
N ALA A 75 -10.99 -14.74 -3.34
CA ALA A 75 -9.72 -14.13 -3.71
C ALA A 75 -9.30 -14.53 -5.14
N THR A 76 -9.47 -15.79 -5.53
CA THR A 76 -9.20 -16.28 -6.89
C THR A 76 -10.13 -15.62 -7.90
N ASN A 77 -11.45 -15.61 -7.66
CA ASN A 77 -12.41 -14.97 -8.56
C ASN A 77 -12.11 -13.48 -8.73
N THR A 78 -11.79 -12.78 -7.63
CA THR A 78 -11.40 -11.37 -7.66
C THR A 78 -10.13 -11.17 -8.49
N SER A 79 -9.14 -12.06 -8.36
CA SER A 79 -7.91 -12.01 -9.14
C SER A 79 -8.17 -12.21 -10.64
N GLU A 80 -9.05 -13.15 -11.01
CA GLU A 80 -9.45 -13.40 -12.39
C GLU A 80 -10.16 -12.18 -13.00
N GLU A 81 -11.12 -11.59 -12.26
CA GLU A 81 -11.81 -10.37 -12.67
C GLU A 81 -10.84 -9.20 -12.86
N LEU A 82 -9.91 -9.00 -11.92
CA LEU A 82 -8.88 -7.97 -12.01
C LEU A 82 -7.93 -8.21 -13.18
N SER A 83 -7.56 -9.46 -13.45
CA SER A 83 -6.72 -9.83 -14.60
C SER A 83 -7.43 -9.53 -15.92
N ALA A 84 -8.67 -9.99 -16.09
CA ALA A 84 -9.50 -9.70 -17.26
C ALA A 84 -9.70 -8.19 -17.44
N ALA A 85 -10.00 -7.45 -16.36
CA ALA A 85 -10.13 -6.00 -16.39
C ALA A 85 -8.81 -5.28 -16.74
N ALA A 86 -7.66 -5.83 -16.33
CA ALA A 86 -6.35 -5.27 -16.64
C ALA A 86 -5.98 -5.49 -18.12
N VAL A 87 -6.19 -6.69 -18.65
CA VAL A 87 -5.95 -7.03 -20.06
C VAL A 87 -6.83 -6.19 -20.97
N THR A 88 -8.13 -6.07 -20.67
CA THR A 88 -9.07 -5.23 -21.44
C THR A 88 -8.73 -3.74 -21.40
N ARG A 89 -8.12 -3.25 -20.32
CA ARG A 89 -7.59 -1.87 -20.21
C ARG A 89 -6.23 -1.67 -20.86
N GLY A 90 -5.67 -2.70 -21.51
CA GLY A 90 -4.40 -2.61 -22.21
C GLY A 90 -3.20 -2.46 -21.27
N ILE A 91 -3.19 -3.18 -20.14
CA ILE A 91 -2.08 -3.13 -19.17
C ILE A 91 -0.72 -3.49 -19.80
N GLU A 92 -0.72 -4.29 -20.87
CA GLU A 92 0.44 -4.77 -21.63
C GLU A 92 0.94 -3.78 -22.70
N ASN A 93 0.25 -2.65 -22.89
CA ASN A 93 0.65 -1.67 -23.90
C ASN A 93 2.07 -1.14 -23.61
N PRO A 94 3.03 -1.26 -24.56
CA PRO A 94 4.43 -0.84 -24.37
C PRO A 94 4.62 0.69 -24.32
N ILE A 95 3.56 1.46 -24.57
CA ILE A 95 3.56 2.93 -24.48
C ILE A 95 3.75 3.38 -23.02
N LYS A 96 4.49 4.49 -22.81
CA LYS A 96 4.69 5.10 -21.50
C LYS A 96 3.33 5.39 -20.85
N LYS A 97 3.08 4.76 -19.70
CA LYS A 97 1.85 4.97 -18.92
C LYS A 97 1.83 6.40 -18.38
N THR A 98 0.77 7.14 -18.67
CA THR A 98 0.53 8.49 -18.16
C THR A 98 -0.08 8.43 -16.76
N SER A 99 0.47 9.18 -15.81
CA SER A 99 -0.12 9.35 -14.48
C SER A 99 -1.13 10.50 -14.49
N LEU A 100 -2.34 10.27 -13.97
CA LEU A 100 -3.37 11.30 -13.79
C LEU A 100 -3.09 12.25 -12.61
N ILE A 101 -2.08 11.94 -11.80
CA ILE A 101 -1.72 12.72 -10.60
C ILE A 101 -0.30 13.21 -10.84
N ASP A 102 -0.08 14.51 -10.71
CA ASP A 102 1.23 15.13 -10.75
C ASP A 102 1.72 15.41 -9.33
N LEU A 103 2.76 14.70 -8.88
CA LEU A 103 3.49 15.08 -7.66
C LEU A 103 4.45 16.22 -8.00
N ASN A 104 4.08 17.46 -7.73
CA ASN A 104 5.03 18.57 -7.82
C ASN A 104 5.68 18.80 -6.46
N PHE A 105 7.01 18.89 -6.44
CA PHE A 105 7.75 19.32 -5.25
C PHE A 105 7.37 20.77 -4.96
N HIS A 106 6.79 21.00 -3.79
CA HIS A 106 6.44 22.36 -3.39
C HIS A 106 7.61 23.00 -2.63
N TYR A 107 7.70 24.33 -2.63
CA TYR A 107 8.78 25.04 -1.93
C TYR A 107 8.85 24.70 -0.43
N ILE A 108 7.70 24.38 0.18
CA ILE A 108 7.60 23.93 1.57
C ILE A 108 8.36 22.61 1.80
N ASP A 109 8.33 21.68 0.84
CA ASP A 109 9.05 20.41 0.91
C ASP A 109 10.57 20.67 0.96
N PHE A 110 11.05 21.62 0.15
CA PHE A 110 12.46 22.01 0.13
C PHE A 110 12.92 22.64 1.46
N PHE A 111 12.14 23.58 1.99
CA PHE A 111 12.44 24.20 3.29
C PHE A 111 12.45 23.16 4.44
N SER A 112 11.48 22.24 4.45
CA SER A 112 11.43 21.19 5.47
C SER A 112 12.63 20.22 5.39
N LEU A 113 13.07 19.89 4.17
CA LEU A 113 14.25 19.05 3.94
C LEU A 113 15.54 19.73 4.38
N LEU A 114 15.69 21.04 4.09
CA LEU A 114 16.83 21.83 4.51
C LEU A 114 16.96 21.87 6.04
N ILE A 115 15.85 22.13 6.74
CA ILE A 115 15.81 22.12 8.21
C ILE A 115 16.17 20.75 8.80
N GLY A 116 15.69 19.67 8.17
CA GLY A 116 16.05 18.30 8.58
C GLY A 116 17.54 18.01 8.44
N ILE A 117 18.16 18.44 7.33
CA ILE A 117 19.60 18.26 7.08
C ILE A 117 20.44 19.06 8.09
N ILE A 118 20.07 20.32 8.36
CA ILE A 118 20.76 21.15 9.34
C ILE A 118 20.71 20.51 10.73
N PHE A 119 19.54 20.01 11.14
CA PHE A 119 19.39 19.32 12.43
C PHE A 119 20.26 18.05 12.52
N LEU A 120 20.33 17.28 11.43
CA LEU A 120 21.19 16.09 11.36
C LEU A 120 22.67 16.45 11.48
N PHE A 121 23.11 17.50 10.77
CA PHE A 121 24.48 17.99 10.83
C PHE A 121 24.87 18.45 12.23
N VAL A 122 24.02 19.24 12.89
CA VAL A 122 24.23 19.68 14.27
C VAL A 122 24.29 18.49 15.24
N SER A 123 23.39 17.52 15.09
CA SER A 123 23.41 16.29 15.90
C SER A 123 24.69 15.47 15.72
N ILE A 124 25.21 15.39 14.49
CA ILE A 124 26.45 14.67 14.19
C ILE A 124 27.66 15.39 14.80
N ILE A 125 27.73 16.72 14.68
CA ILE A 125 28.82 17.53 15.24
C ILE A 125 28.84 17.42 16.76
N LEU A 126 27.71 17.61 17.43
CA LEU A 126 27.60 17.47 18.90
C LEU A 126 27.93 16.06 19.40
N ARG A 127 27.69 15.03 18.58
CA ARG A 127 28.06 13.66 18.92
C ARG A 127 29.54 13.39 18.74
N ILE A 128 30.19 14.02 17.75
CA ILE A 128 31.64 13.92 17.56
C ILE A 128 32.36 14.66 18.70
N GLU A 129 31.88 15.82 19.11
CA GLU A 129 32.47 16.62 20.20
C GLU A 129 32.26 16.02 21.60
N ASN A 130 31.23 15.21 21.83
CA ASN A 130 31.04 14.46 23.08
C ASN A 130 31.79 13.11 23.14
N VAL A 131 32.39 12.66 22.03
CA VAL A 131 33.10 11.37 21.94
C VAL A 131 34.63 11.55 21.99
N ILE A 132 35.14 12.77 21.79
CA ILE A 132 36.54 13.17 21.95
C ILE A 132 36.76 13.68 23.38
#